data_AF-A0A7K2WRP2-F1
#
_entry.id   AF-A0A7K2WRP2-F1
#
_cell.length_a   1.000
_cell.length_b   1.000
_cell.length_c   1.000
_cell.angle_alpha   90.00
_cell.angle_beta   90.00
_cell.angle_gamma   90.00
#
_symmetry.space_group_name_H-M   'P 1'
#
loop_
_entity.id
_entity.type
_entity.pdbx_description
1 polymer ?
#
loop_
_entity_poly.entity_id
_entity_poly.type
_entity_poly.pdbx_seq_one_letter_code
_entity_poly.pdbx_strand_id
1 'polypeptide(L)' 'APPPPPRPAPRPPSPTPSPSPSPTPSARPTPSPIALPTFHKAVRKQPRGGPSPVTLMLLITAPAALAVAVLRPRSSR' A
#
# COMPACT_ATOMS: atom_id res chain seq x y z
N ALA A 1 -17.48 -78.29 -70.13
CA ALA A 1 -16.93 -77.79 -68.86
C ALA A 1 -17.80 -76.62 -68.39
N PRO A 2 -18.19 -76.52 -67.12
CA PRO A 2 -18.96 -75.37 -66.62
C PRO A 2 -18.08 -74.11 -66.58
N PRO A 3 -18.66 -72.90 -66.77
CA PRO A 3 -17.91 -71.65 -66.74
C PRO A 3 -17.41 -71.33 -65.31
N PRO A 4 -16.27 -70.64 -65.17
CA PRO A 4 -15.74 -70.28 -63.86
C PRO A 4 -16.65 -69.25 -63.16
N PRO A 5 -16.72 -69.27 -61.81
CA PRO A 5 -17.56 -68.32 -61.07
C PRO A 5 -17.04 -66.87 -61.22
N PRO A 6 -17.96 -65.88 -61.17
CA PRO A 6 -17.59 -64.47 -61.24
C PRO A 6 -16.74 -64.03 -60.04
N ARG A 7 -15.80 -63.09 -60.27
CA ARG A 7 -14.93 -62.57 -59.21
C ARG A 7 -15.71 -61.67 -58.24
N PRO A 8 -15.39 -61.71 -56.93
CA PRO A 8 -15.96 -60.77 -55.96
C PRO A 8 -15.60 -59.32 -56.28
N ALA A 9 -16.55 -58.40 -56.06
CA ALA A 9 -16.34 -56.98 -56.27
C ALA A 9 -15.41 -56.36 -55.19
N PRO A 10 -14.70 -55.27 -55.50
CA PRO A 10 -13.89 -54.54 -54.53
C PRO A 10 -14.75 -53.99 -53.37
N ARG A 11 -14.21 -54.02 -52.15
CA ARG A 11 -14.89 -53.43 -50.99
C ARG A 11 -14.78 -51.90 -51.03
N PRO A 12 -15.82 -51.17 -50.61
CA PRO A 12 -15.76 -49.72 -50.52
C PRO A 12 -14.75 -49.27 -49.45
N PRO A 13 -14.13 -48.08 -49.61
CA PRO A 13 -13.20 -47.53 -48.65
C PRO A 13 -13.90 -47.15 -47.33
N SER A 14 -13.17 -47.25 -46.22
CA SER A 14 -13.67 -46.89 -44.89
C SER A 14 -13.80 -45.36 -44.75
N PRO A 15 -14.83 -44.85 -44.05
CA PRO A 15 -14.97 -43.42 -43.80
C PRO A 15 -13.88 -42.90 -42.84
N THR A 16 -13.45 -41.67 -43.08
CA THR A 16 -12.47 -40.95 -42.23
C THR A 16 -13.13 -40.47 -40.93
N PRO A 17 -12.47 -40.61 -39.77
CA PRO A 17 -13.00 -40.09 -38.51
C PRO A 17 -13.04 -38.56 -38.50
N SER A 18 -14.10 -38.00 -37.90
CA SER A 18 -14.29 -36.56 -37.75
C SER A 18 -13.33 -35.97 -36.70
N PRO A 19 -12.83 -34.72 -36.88
CA PRO A 19 -12.02 -34.06 -35.87
C PRO A 19 -12.83 -33.74 -34.60
N SER A 20 -12.12 -33.77 -33.46
CA SER A 20 -12.66 -33.47 -32.13
C SER A 20 -12.87 -31.95 -31.94
N PRO A 21 -13.90 -31.50 -31.21
CA PRO A 21 -14.11 -30.08 -30.94
C PRO A 21 -13.02 -29.48 -30.04
N SER A 22 -12.69 -28.21 -30.31
CA SER A 22 -11.69 -27.43 -29.56
C SER A 22 -12.29 -26.87 -28.26
N PRO A 23 -11.53 -26.80 -27.15
CA PRO A 23 -12.02 -26.24 -25.90
C PRO A 23 -12.29 -24.73 -26.00
N THR A 24 -13.34 -24.27 -25.31
CA THR A 24 -13.70 -22.86 -25.22
C THR A 24 -12.83 -22.14 -24.18
N PRO A 25 -12.27 -20.96 -24.48
CA PRO A 25 -11.49 -20.19 -23.49
C PRO A 25 -12.36 -19.72 -22.32
N SER A 26 -11.87 -19.91 -21.10
CA SER A 26 -12.55 -19.45 -19.89
C SER A 26 -12.32 -17.95 -19.67
N ALA A 27 -13.36 -17.22 -19.28
CA ALA A 27 -13.31 -15.77 -19.09
C ALA A 27 -12.49 -15.41 -17.84
N ARG A 28 -11.50 -14.53 -17.99
CA ARG A 28 -10.69 -14.02 -16.88
C ARG A 28 -11.47 -12.93 -16.12
N PRO A 29 -11.54 -12.97 -14.78
CA PRO A 29 -12.17 -11.91 -14.01
C PRO A 29 -11.38 -10.60 -14.13
N THR A 30 -12.11 -9.49 -14.21
CA THR A 30 -11.54 -8.14 -14.28
C THR A 30 -11.62 -7.49 -12.90
N PRO A 31 -10.53 -6.94 -12.36
CA PRO A 31 -10.55 -6.30 -11.04
C PRO A 31 -11.36 -4.99 -11.06
N SER A 32 -12.15 -4.77 -10.01
CA SER A 32 -12.92 -3.53 -9.81
C SER A 32 -12.11 -2.51 -9.00
N PRO A 33 -12.17 -1.21 -9.33
CA PRO A 33 -11.49 -0.17 -8.57
C PRO A 33 -12.13 0.00 -7.18
N ILE A 34 -11.28 0.10 -6.15
CA ILE A 34 -11.69 0.37 -4.77
C ILE A 34 -11.30 1.82 -4.44
N ALA A 35 -12.23 2.58 -3.84
CA ALA A 35 -11.94 3.93 -3.37
C ALA A 35 -10.98 3.88 -2.18
N LEU A 36 -9.82 4.50 -2.33
CA LEU A 36 -8.84 4.66 -1.25
C LEU A 36 -9.14 5.91 -0.44
N PRO A 37 -8.94 5.90 0.89
CA PRO A 37 -9.09 7.10 1.70
C PRO A 37 -8.08 8.15 1.26
N THR A 38 -8.54 9.39 1.15
CA THR A 38 -7.70 10.55 0.84
C THR A 38 -6.87 10.93 2.06
N PHE A 39 -5.59 10.59 2.03
CA PHE A 39 -4.64 11.03 3.06
C PHE A 39 -4.52 12.55 3.04
N HIS A 40 -4.76 13.18 4.20
CA HIS A 40 -4.58 14.60 4.40
C HIS A 40 -3.53 14.82 5.49
N LYS A 41 -2.69 15.84 5.30
CA LYS A 41 -1.65 16.19 6.27
C LYS A 41 -2.31 16.73 7.54
N ALA A 42 -1.90 16.21 8.69
CA ALA A 42 -2.32 16.74 9.98
C ALA A 42 -1.82 18.19 10.13
N VAL A 43 -2.75 19.15 10.17
CA VAL A 43 -2.46 20.55 10.48
C VAL A 43 -2.28 20.65 11.99
N ARG A 44 -1.05 20.41 12.47
CA ARG A 44 -0.74 20.65 13.89
C ARG A 44 -0.75 22.14 14.16
N LYS A 45 -1.50 22.57 15.18
CA LYS A 45 -1.43 23.94 15.69
C LYS A 45 -0.05 24.15 16.29
N GLN A 46 0.74 25.06 15.72
CA GLN A 46 1.97 25.54 16.35
C GLN A 46 1.58 26.19 17.69
N PRO A 47 2.25 25.88 18.81
CA PRO A 47 2.09 26.64 20.04
C PRO A 47 2.40 28.11 19.74
N ARG A 48 1.37 28.97 19.78
CA ARG A 48 1.49 30.40 19.43
C ARG A 48 2.12 31.25 20.53
N GLY A 49 2.48 30.65 21.67
CA GLY A 49 3.05 31.37 22.78
C GLY A 49 3.62 30.43 23.84
N GLY A 50 4.76 30.84 24.39
CA GLY A 50 5.38 30.30 25.59
C GLY A 50 5.88 31.46 26.44
N PRO A 51 6.31 31.22 27.69
CA PRO A 51 6.89 32.26 28.52
C PRO A 51 8.06 32.93 27.78
N SER A 52 8.16 34.26 27.90
CA SER A 52 9.29 35.01 27.33
C SER A 52 10.60 34.36 27.79
N PRO A 53 11.60 34.22 26.91
CA PRO A 53 12.89 33.62 27.28
C PRO A 53 13.52 34.34 28.49
N VAL A 54 13.27 35.64 28.62
CA VAL A 54 13.70 36.45 29.77
C VAL A 54 12.93 36.06 31.03
N THR A 55 11.61 35.90 30.95
CA THR A 55 10.79 35.46 32.08
C THR A 55 11.19 34.06 32.53
N LEU A 56 11.45 33.14 31.59
CA LEU A 56 11.94 31.80 31.89
C LEU A 56 13.31 31.85 32.57
N MET A 57 14.24 32.66 32.02
CA MET A 57 15.56 32.83 32.59
C MET A 57 15.51 33.43 34.00
N LEU A 58 14.61 34.39 34.24
CA LEU A 58 14.39 34.96 35.57
C LEU A 58 13.79 33.93 36.52
N LEU A 59 12.78 33.16 36.11
CA LEU A 59 12.23 32.09 36.96
C LEU A 59 13.29 31.07 37.39
N ILE A 60 14.23 30.75 36.50
CA ILE A 60 15.32 29.80 36.79
C ILE A 60 16.41 30.43 37.66
N THR A 61 16.82 31.67 37.37
CA THR A 61 18.04 32.27 37.97
C THR A 61 17.77 33.28 39.10
N ALA A 62 16.56 33.83 39.19
CA ALA A 62 16.20 34.81 40.22
C ALA A 62 16.42 34.30 41.65
N PRO A 63 16.09 33.05 42.03
CA PRO A 63 16.32 32.57 43.40
C PRO A 63 17.81 32.62 43.80
N ALA A 64 18.69 32.24 42.87
CA ALA A 64 20.14 32.28 43.08
C ALA A 64 20.65 33.72 43.17
N ALA A 65 20.21 34.61 42.25
CA ALA A 65 20.58 36.01 42.27
C ALA A 65 20.10 36.73 43.54
N LEU A 66 18.89 36.41 44.01
CA LEU A 66 18.33 36.94 45.26
C LEU A 66 19.14 36.46 46.47
N ALA A 67 19.47 35.17 46.55
CA ALA A 67 20.29 34.61 47.63
C ALA A 67 21.67 35.29 47.69
N VAL A 68 22.31 35.49 46.54
CA VAL A 68 23.58 36.23 46.44
C VAL A 68 23.41 37.68 46.86
N ALA A 69 22.33 38.35 46.46
CA ALA A 69 22.06 39.74 46.84
C ALA A 69 21.83 39.92 48.36
N VAL A 70 21.18 38.95 49.01
CA VAL A 70 20.98 38.93 50.47
C VAL A 70 22.29 38.64 51.21
N LEU A 71 23.09 37.71 50.71
CA LEU A 71 24.33 37.30 51.36
C LEU A 71 25.47 38.31 51.16
N ARG A 72 25.47 39.06 50.04
CA ARG A 72 26.47 40.10 49.79
C ARG A 72 26.21 41.24 50.76
N PRO A 73 27.02 41.43 51.81
CA PRO A 73 26.78 42.50 52.77
C PRO A 73 26.89 43.81 52.00
N ARG A 74 25.83 44.63 52.04
CA ARG A 74 25.89 46.04 51.62
C ARG A 74 26.71 46.88 52.63
N SER A 75 27.67 46.27 53.34
CA SER A 75 28.44 46.86 54.45
C SER A 75 29.91 47.08 54.10
N SER A 76 30.31 47.01 52.83
CA SER A 76 31.58 47.59 52.38
C SER A 76 31.32 48.97 51.79
N ARG A 77 30.89 49.89 52.67
CA ARG A 77 31.09 51.32 52.52
C ARG A 77 31.37 51.90 53.89
#